data_AF-A0A520YBM0-F1
#
_entry.id   AF-A0A520YBM0-F1
#
_cell.length_a   1.000
_cell.length_b   1.000
_cell.length_c   1.000
_cell.angle_alpha   90.00
_cell.angle_beta   90.00
_cell.angle_gamma   90.00
#
_symmetry.space_group_name_H-M   'P 1'
#
loop_
_entity.id
_entity.type
_entity.pdbx_description
1 polymer ?
#
loop_
_entity_poly.entity_id
_entity_poly.type
_entity_poly.pdbx_seq_one_letter_code
_entity_poly.pdbx_strand_id
1 'polypeptide(L)'
;VVDHNTYVFLGDGCLMEGISHEVCSLAGTQQLGKLIAFYDDNGISIDGEVDGWFTDDTAARFRAYGWQVIDNVDGHDADAIKQAIEQARADTQKPSLLCCKTVIGYGSPKKSGTAGAHGSPLGEEEIVAARAQLGWQHGAFEVPDDIYAGWDARQRGQAKETEWQQRFDAYRQAHPELAAEFERRVAGELPAAFAAHAENYALECQRKAESPATRKASQNCLDAYGPLLPELMGGSADLAGSNNTIWKGSVPVSSKDAAGNYIYYGVREFGMSAIMNGIALHGGFIPYGATFLVFMEYARNAVRMAAIMRQRTIFVYTHDSIGLGEDGPTHQPVEQLASLRSTPNLSTWRPCDTVESAVAWRAALENKQGPAALIFTRQGLPHQNRDSNQVAAIARGGYVLHDTRGEPDAIVIATGSEVGIAMQAAQQLQGEGIAVRVVSMPCTDVFDAQDATYRDAVLPPQVRARVAVEASHVDYWRKYVGLDGAVVGMQSFGESAPAAALFEHFDITANAVAKAVRGLL
;
A
#
# COMPACT_ATOMS: atom_id res chain seq x y z
N VAL A 1 -21.18 -10.74 17.31
CA VAL A 1 -20.10 -11.52 16.66
C VAL A 1 -18.79 -10.74 16.67
N VAL A 2 -18.71 -9.54 16.08
CA VAL A 2 -17.51 -8.70 16.14
C VAL A 2 -17.62 -7.70 17.29
N ASP A 3 -16.84 -7.89 18.36
CA ASP A 3 -16.78 -6.97 19.50
C ASP A 3 -15.46 -7.12 20.26
N HIS A 4 -14.48 -6.26 19.97
CA HIS A 4 -13.19 -6.23 20.64
C HIS A 4 -12.63 -4.80 20.69
N ASN A 5 -11.60 -4.59 21.53
CA ASN A 5 -10.87 -3.33 21.62
C ASN A 5 -9.56 -3.40 20.82
N THR A 6 -9.04 -2.23 20.44
CA THR A 6 -7.69 -2.05 19.90
C THR A 6 -6.85 -1.27 20.92
N TYR A 7 -5.75 -1.87 21.37
CA TYR A 7 -4.82 -1.26 22.31
C TYR A 7 -3.50 -0.93 21.64
N VAL A 8 -2.98 0.27 21.90
CA VAL A 8 -1.71 0.76 21.33
C VAL A 8 -0.83 1.28 22.44
N PHE A 9 0.44 0.88 22.47
CA PHE A 9 1.48 1.57 23.24
C PHE A 9 2.25 2.47 22.29
N LEU A 10 2.54 3.68 22.73
CA LEU A 10 3.31 4.67 21.98
C LEU A 10 4.17 5.49 22.94
N GLY A 11 5.26 6.06 22.45
CA GLY A 11 6.13 6.97 23.21
C GLY A 11 6.32 8.30 22.50
N ASP A 12 7.20 9.15 23.02
CA ASP A 12 7.50 10.48 22.47
C ASP A 12 7.83 10.46 20.98
N GLY A 13 8.65 9.49 20.55
CA GLY A 13 9.03 9.30 19.15
C GLY A 13 7.81 9.17 18.23
N CYS A 14 6.79 8.42 18.65
CA CYS A 14 5.56 8.27 17.88
C CYS A 14 4.77 9.59 17.82
N LEU A 15 4.76 10.37 18.90
CA LEU A 15 3.95 11.60 18.99
C LEU A 15 4.60 12.80 18.30
N MET A 16 5.92 12.78 18.12
CA MET A 16 6.64 13.75 17.29
C MET A 16 6.43 13.50 15.80
N GLU A 17 6.24 12.24 15.38
CA GLU A 17 6.05 11.89 13.97
C GLU A 17 4.73 12.43 13.42
N GLY A 18 4.79 13.07 12.26
CA GLY A 18 3.64 13.72 11.61
C GLY A 18 2.48 12.76 11.29
N ILE A 19 2.78 11.48 11.05
CA ILE A 19 1.76 10.46 10.82
C ILE A 19 0.81 10.30 12.03
N SER A 20 1.29 10.55 13.26
CA SER A 20 0.43 10.50 14.45
C SER A 20 -0.65 11.57 14.42
N HIS A 21 -0.33 12.78 13.94
CA HIS A 21 -1.31 13.83 13.72
C HIS A 21 -2.39 13.38 12.73
N GLU A 22 -1.96 12.83 11.59
CA GLU A 22 -2.88 12.37 10.54
C GLU A 22 -3.89 11.34 11.07
N VAL A 23 -3.40 10.25 11.67
CA VAL A 23 -4.25 9.13 12.07
C VAL A 23 -5.06 9.44 13.32
N CYS A 24 -4.52 10.18 14.29
CA CYS A 24 -5.26 10.56 15.49
C CYS A 24 -6.34 11.61 15.19
N SER A 25 -6.07 12.55 14.27
CA SER A 25 -7.08 13.48 13.78
C SER A 25 -8.26 12.76 13.12
N LEU A 26 -7.98 11.76 12.27
CA LEU A 26 -9.03 10.98 11.60
C LEU A 26 -9.79 10.07 12.59
N ALA A 27 -9.10 9.42 13.52
CA ALA A 27 -9.72 8.57 14.54
C ALA A 27 -10.71 9.35 15.43
N GLY A 28 -10.39 10.59 15.78
CA GLY A 28 -11.30 11.48 16.50
C GLY A 28 -12.53 11.84 15.67
N THR A 29 -12.35 12.13 14.38
CA THR A 29 -13.46 12.37 13.43
C THR A 29 -14.39 11.15 13.31
N GLN A 30 -13.81 9.93 13.29
CA GLN A 30 -14.56 8.68 13.18
C GLN A 30 -15.12 8.17 14.51
N GLN A 31 -14.84 8.83 15.64
CA GLN A 31 -15.37 8.46 16.96
C GLN A 31 -15.03 7.01 17.35
N LEU A 32 -13.78 6.59 17.16
CA LEU A 32 -13.33 5.22 17.40
C LEU A 32 -13.23 4.87 18.91
N GLY A 33 -14.38 4.74 19.59
CA GLY A 33 -14.48 4.51 21.04
C GLY A 33 -13.91 3.19 21.57
N LYS A 34 -13.40 2.32 20.70
CA LYS A 34 -12.70 1.07 21.09
C LYS A 34 -11.19 1.15 20.85
N LEU A 35 -10.67 2.30 20.45
CA LEU A 35 -9.25 2.58 20.33
C LEU A 35 -8.75 3.24 21.62
N ILE A 36 -7.85 2.55 22.32
CA ILE A 36 -7.26 3.02 23.57
C ILE A 36 -5.73 3.00 23.43
N ALA A 37 -5.13 4.18 23.48
CA ALA A 37 -3.68 4.37 23.40
C ALA A 37 -3.11 4.69 24.79
N PHE A 38 -1.96 4.09 25.08
CA PHE A 38 -1.14 4.37 26.25
C PHE A 38 0.09 5.12 25.79
N TYR A 39 0.24 6.35 26.26
CA TYR A 39 1.43 7.14 26.04
C TYR A 39 2.40 6.89 27.19
N ASP A 40 3.52 6.25 26.88
CA ASP A 40 4.68 6.12 27.76
C ASP A 40 5.40 7.47 27.86
N ASP A 41 4.88 8.30 28.77
CA ASP A 41 5.30 9.68 28.98
C ASP A 41 6.45 9.70 29.99
N ASN A 42 7.63 9.32 29.50
CA ASN A 42 8.83 9.11 30.31
C ASN A 42 9.85 10.27 30.25
N GLY A 43 9.61 11.25 29.37
CA GLY A 43 10.43 12.47 29.22
C GLY A 43 11.77 12.28 28.50
N ILE A 44 12.04 11.11 27.90
CA ILE A 44 13.34 10.76 27.31
C ILE A 44 13.17 10.26 25.87
N SER A 45 13.98 10.81 24.96
CA SER A 45 14.25 10.24 23.64
C SER A 45 15.72 9.76 23.53
N ILE A 46 16.15 9.33 22.34
CA ILE A 46 17.52 8.88 22.10
C ILE A 46 18.55 9.96 22.47
N ASP A 47 18.27 11.22 22.16
CA ASP A 47 19.22 12.32 22.34
C ASP A 47 19.22 12.89 23.77
N GLY A 48 18.36 12.39 24.66
CA GLY A 48 18.26 12.85 26.05
C GLY A 48 16.85 13.25 26.46
N GLU A 49 16.78 14.23 27.35
CA GLU A 49 15.52 14.82 27.81
C GLU A 49 14.81 15.57 26.68
N VAL A 50 13.51 15.32 26.53
CA VAL A 50 12.74 15.77 25.35
C VAL A 50 12.49 17.27 25.31
N ASP A 51 12.58 17.99 26.43
CA ASP A 51 12.28 19.42 26.56
C ASP A 51 13.05 20.32 25.57
N GLY A 52 14.16 19.84 25.03
CA GLY A 52 14.95 20.54 24.01
C GLY A 52 14.32 20.58 22.61
N TRP A 53 13.40 19.67 22.28
CA TRP A 53 12.83 19.54 20.93
C TRP A 53 11.36 19.09 20.88
N PHE A 54 10.77 18.67 21.99
CA PHE A 54 9.37 18.27 22.08
C PHE A 54 8.73 18.81 23.36
N THR A 55 7.96 19.89 23.20
CA THR A 55 7.31 20.63 24.30
C THR A 55 5.82 20.83 24.04
N ASP A 56 5.20 19.93 23.26
CA ASP A 56 3.76 19.98 23.00
C ASP A 56 2.99 19.78 24.31
N ASP A 57 1.91 20.55 24.51
CA ASP A 57 0.83 20.09 25.38
C ASP A 57 0.08 18.96 24.66
N THR A 58 0.63 17.75 24.79
CA THR A 58 0.10 16.53 24.15
C THR A 58 -1.35 16.29 24.55
N ALA A 59 -1.71 16.53 25.82
CA ALA A 59 -3.07 16.35 26.29
C ALA A 59 -4.04 17.32 25.59
N ALA A 60 -3.69 18.60 25.49
CA ALA A 60 -4.48 19.59 24.76
C ALA A 60 -4.57 19.25 23.26
N ARG A 61 -3.47 18.80 22.65
CA ARG A 61 -3.43 18.36 21.24
C ARG A 61 -4.43 17.25 20.96
N PHE A 62 -4.47 16.21 21.80
CA PHE A 62 -5.41 15.10 21.62
C PHE A 62 -6.86 15.48 21.92
N ARG A 63 -7.10 16.35 22.92
CA ARG A 63 -8.44 16.93 23.13
C ARG A 63 -8.92 17.71 21.90
N ALA A 64 -8.03 18.45 21.23
CA ALA A 64 -8.37 19.16 20.01
C ALA A 64 -8.74 18.22 18.84
N TYR A 65 -8.22 16.99 18.83
CA TYR A 65 -8.67 15.94 17.90
C TYR A 65 -10.01 15.31 18.28
N GLY A 66 -10.56 15.60 19.47
CA GLY A 66 -11.80 15.01 19.96
C GLY A 66 -11.61 13.71 20.74
N TRP A 67 -10.40 13.43 21.24
CA TRP A 67 -10.12 12.26 22.06
C TRP A 67 -10.54 12.47 23.52
N GLN A 68 -10.86 11.38 24.21
CA GLN A 68 -10.80 11.34 25.66
C GLN A 68 -9.33 11.31 26.09
N VAL A 69 -8.95 12.15 27.04
CA VAL A 69 -7.58 12.16 27.58
C VAL A 69 -7.66 11.99 29.09
N ILE A 70 -6.93 11.01 29.60
CA ILE A 70 -6.74 10.74 31.03
C ILE A 70 -5.30 11.12 31.36
N ASP A 71 -5.14 12.29 31.99
CA ASP A 71 -3.84 12.87 32.30
C ASP A 71 -3.20 12.25 33.53
N ASN A 72 -1.87 12.34 33.61
CA ASN A 72 -1.08 12.09 34.82
C ASN A 72 -1.39 10.74 35.50
N VAL A 73 -1.60 9.70 34.69
CA VAL A 73 -1.74 8.34 35.21
C VAL A 73 -0.37 7.92 35.71
N ASP A 74 -0.24 7.57 36.99
CA ASP A 74 1.01 6.98 37.50
C ASP A 74 1.23 5.62 36.82
N GLY A 75 2.22 5.55 35.94
CA GLY A 75 2.53 4.36 35.14
C GLY A 75 3.19 3.25 35.95
N HIS A 76 3.47 3.46 37.24
CA HIS A 76 3.99 2.46 38.16
C HIS A 76 2.96 2.05 39.25
N ASP A 77 1.75 2.60 39.20
CA ASP A 77 0.62 2.21 40.06
C ASP A 77 -0.41 1.41 39.26
N ALA A 78 -0.51 0.12 39.58
CA ALA A 78 -1.44 -0.80 38.91
C ALA A 78 -2.92 -0.43 39.09
N ASP A 79 -3.31 0.15 40.24
CA ASP A 79 -4.69 0.56 40.49
C ASP A 79 -5.02 1.84 39.70
N ALA A 80 -4.07 2.78 39.59
CA ALA A 80 -4.24 3.97 38.76
C ALA A 80 -4.41 3.60 37.27
N ILE A 81 -3.57 2.71 36.74
CA ILE A 81 -3.67 2.23 35.36
C ILE A 81 -5.01 1.51 35.13
N LYS A 82 -5.42 0.65 36.06
CA LYS A 82 -6.69 -0.08 35.97
C LYS A 82 -7.88 0.88 35.91
N GLN A 83 -7.94 1.88 36.80
CA GLN A 83 -8.99 2.89 36.81
C GLN A 83 -9.02 3.68 35.49
N ALA A 84 -7.86 4.04 34.94
CA ALA A 84 -7.76 4.71 33.66
C ALA A 84 -8.30 3.84 32.50
N ILE A 85 -7.98 2.54 32.48
CA ILE A 85 -8.51 1.61 31.46
C ILE A 85 -10.03 1.45 31.59
N GLU A 86 -10.55 1.36 32.81
CA GLU A 86 -11.99 1.26 33.06
C GLU A 86 -12.72 2.53 32.62
N GLN A 87 -12.16 3.70 32.91
CA GLN A 87 -12.68 4.99 32.47
C GLN A 87 -12.66 5.13 30.94
N ALA A 88 -11.59 4.68 30.28
CA ALA A 88 -11.47 4.71 28.82
C ALA A 88 -12.47 3.77 28.13
N ARG A 89 -12.66 2.56 28.66
CA ARG A 89 -13.66 1.60 28.14
C ARG A 89 -15.11 2.08 28.32
N ALA A 90 -15.36 2.99 29.27
CA ALA A 90 -16.69 3.52 29.51
C ALA A 90 -17.12 4.56 28.46
N ASP A 91 -16.17 5.29 27.84
CA ASP A 91 -16.46 6.21 26.74
C ASP A 91 -16.45 5.47 25.40
N THR A 92 -17.63 5.11 24.92
CA THR A 92 -17.78 4.41 23.63
C THR A 92 -17.85 5.35 22.42
N GLN A 93 -17.75 6.67 22.64
CA GLN A 93 -17.93 7.69 21.61
C GLN A 93 -16.62 8.34 21.17
N LYS A 94 -15.52 8.14 21.93
CA LYS A 94 -14.23 8.78 21.64
C LYS A 94 -13.08 7.80 21.78
N PRO A 95 -12.08 7.85 20.88
CA PRO A 95 -10.81 7.20 21.16
C PRO A 95 -10.17 7.81 22.42
N SER A 96 -9.41 7.00 23.15
CA SER A 96 -8.83 7.38 24.44
C SER A 96 -7.30 7.42 24.41
N LEU A 97 -6.71 8.46 24.99
CA LEU A 97 -5.29 8.55 25.31
C LEU A 97 -5.11 8.55 26.83
N LEU A 98 -4.32 7.59 27.33
CA LEU A 98 -3.89 7.53 28.72
C LEU A 98 -2.45 8.04 28.78
N CYS A 99 -2.23 9.19 29.41
CA CYS A 99 -0.90 9.77 29.58
C CYS A 99 -0.26 9.16 30.82
N CYS A 100 0.52 8.09 30.63
CA CYS A 100 1.14 7.32 31.70
C CYS A 100 2.53 7.88 32.01
N LYS A 101 2.66 8.54 33.16
CA LYS A 101 3.95 9.03 33.65
C LYS A 101 4.78 7.85 34.13
N THR A 102 5.89 7.58 33.44
CA THR A 102 6.78 6.45 33.75
C THR A 102 8.22 6.95 33.94
N VAL A 103 9.12 6.03 34.26
CA VAL A 103 10.56 6.28 34.36
C VAL A 103 11.24 5.25 33.48
N ILE A 104 11.88 5.68 32.40
CA ILE A 104 12.61 4.77 31.52
C ILE A 104 13.66 3.99 32.31
N GLY A 105 13.78 2.69 32.08
CA GLY A 105 14.74 1.84 32.79
C GLY A 105 14.46 1.66 34.28
N TYR A 106 13.22 1.89 34.74
CA TYR A 106 12.81 1.76 36.15
C TYR A 106 13.43 0.55 36.85
N GLY A 107 14.01 0.79 38.02
CA GLY A 107 14.70 -0.21 38.81
C GLY A 107 16.22 -0.22 38.61
N SER A 108 16.74 0.30 37.50
CA SER A 108 18.19 0.45 37.28
C SER A 108 18.75 1.63 38.08
N PRO A 109 19.61 1.42 39.10
CA PRO A 109 20.04 2.53 39.96
C PRO A 109 20.83 3.63 39.26
N LYS A 110 21.62 3.31 38.21
CA LYS A 110 22.45 4.28 37.50
C LYS A 110 21.85 4.77 36.19
N LYS A 111 20.96 4.00 35.55
CA LYS A 111 20.42 4.34 34.21
C LYS A 111 18.94 4.73 34.20
N SER A 112 18.19 4.53 35.30
CA SER A 112 16.79 4.97 35.38
C SER A 112 16.65 6.46 35.07
N GLY A 113 15.67 6.82 34.26
CA GLY A 113 15.39 8.22 33.89
C GLY A 113 16.41 8.83 32.92
N THR A 114 17.23 8.02 32.25
CA THR A 114 18.26 8.52 31.32
C THR A 114 18.16 7.85 29.95
N ALA A 115 18.59 8.55 28.90
CA ALA A 115 18.70 7.99 27.55
C ALA A 115 19.64 6.76 27.48
N GLY A 116 20.55 6.61 28.45
CA GLY A 116 21.43 5.44 28.56
C GLY A 116 20.71 4.10 28.74
N ALA A 117 19.42 4.12 29.14
CA ALA A 117 18.56 2.95 29.25
C ALA A 117 17.81 2.59 27.95
N HIS A 118 17.83 3.44 26.92
CA HIS A 118 16.98 3.28 25.73
C HIS A 118 17.44 2.16 24.78
N GLY A 119 18.66 2.26 24.27
CA GLY A 119 19.11 1.45 23.12
C GLY A 119 20.30 0.54 23.38
N SER A 120 20.73 0.38 24.64
CA SER A 120 21.92 -0.41 25.00
C SER A 120 21.67 -1.32 26.19
N PRO A 121 22.32 -2.51 26.24
CA PRO A 121 22.29 -3.35 27.44
C PRO A 121 22.71 -2.57 28.70
N LEU A 122 22.09 -2.86 29.84
CA LEU A 122 22.42 -2.20 31.09
C LEU A 122 23.87 -2.46 31.52
N GLY A 123 24.36 -3.69 31.28
CA GLY A 123 25.66 -4.19 31.74
C GLY A 123 25.49 -5.09 32.98
N GLU A 124 26.39 -6.06 33.17
CA GLU A 124 26.23 -7.10 34.20
C GLU A 124 26.09 -6.54 35.62
N GLU A 125 26.97 -5.61 36.01
CA GLU A 125 26.91 -4.97 37.34
C GLU A 125 25.59 -4.23 37.57
N GLU A 126 25.12 -3.52 36.54
CA GLU A 126 23.88 -2.74 36.61
C GLU A 126 22.65 -3.65 36.68
N ILE A 127 22.68 -4.80 36.01
CA ILE A 127 21.61 -5.81 36.10
C ILE A 127 21.54 -6.39 37.51
N VAL A 128 22.68 -6.70 38.14
CA VAL A 128 22.71 -7.18 39.55
C VAL A 128 22.13 -6.13 40.48
N ALA A 129 22.52 -4.87 40.29
CA ALA A 129 21.99 -3.76 41.09
C ALA A 129 20.49 -3.54 40.88
N ALA A 130 20.01 -3.64 39.64
CA ALA A 130 18.59 -3.53 39.31
C ALA A 130 17.75 -4.65 39.93
N ARG A 131 18.25 -5.90 39.90
CA ARG A 131 17.59 -7.02 40.59
C ARG A 131 17.45 -6.76 42.09
N ALA A 132 18.52 -6.29 42.73
CA ALA A 132 18.50 -5.95 44.15
C ALA A 132 17.49 -4.83 44.46
N GLN A 133 17.44 -3.78 43.63
CA GLN A 133 16.50 -2.67 43.76
C GLN A 133 15.03 -3.11 43.59
N LEU A 134 14.75 -4.02 42.66
CA LEU A 134 13.41 -4.56 42.38
C LEU A 134 13.01 -5.69 43.33
N GLY A 135 13.91 -6.15 44.21
CA GLY A 135 13.67 -7.32 45.05
C GLY A 135 13.59 -8.64 44.28
N TRP A 136 14.11 -8.69 43.05
CA TRP A 136 14.07 -9.87 42.18
C TRP A 136 15.22 -10.84 42.50
N GLN A 137 14.88 -12.01 43.08
CA GLN A 137 15.86 -12.97 43.58
C GLN A 137 16.21 -14.09 42.59
N HIS A 138 15.54 -14.15 41.44
CA HIS A 138 15.69 -15.24 40.46
C HIS A 138 16.75 -14.93 39.40
N GLY A 139 17.34 -15.97 38.83
CA GLY A 139 18.36 -15.92 37.80
C GLY A 139 17.88 -15.38 36.45
N ALA A 140 18.80 -15.31 35.48
CA ALA A 140 18.45 -14.94 34.11
C ALA A 140 17.55 -16.02 33.48
N PHE A 141 16.43 -15.61 32.89
CA PHE A 141 15.43 -16.49 32.28
C PHE A 141 14.79 -17.51 33.26
N GLU A 142 14.93 -17.30 34.57
CA GLU A 142 14.23 -18.06 35.60
C GLU A 142 12.94 -17.31 35.97
N VAL A 143 11.79 -17.98 35.79
CA VAL A 143 10.48 -17.44 36.15
C VAL A 143 9.81 -18.44 37.10
N PRO A 144 9.50 -18.04 38.35
CA PRO A 144 8.82 -18.87 39.34
C PRO A 144 7.45 -19.38 38.91
N ASP A 145 7.05 -20.54 39.45
CA ASP A 145 5.77 -21.18 39.13
C ASP A 145 4.55 -20.34 39.52
N ASP A 146 4.61 -19.62 40.64
CA ASP A 146 3.52 -18.74 41.10
C ASP A 146 3.36 -17.52 40.19
N ILE A 147 4.46 -16.94 39.71
CA ILE A 147 4.44 -15.88 38.70
C ILE A 147 3.87 -16.42 37.39
N TYR A 148 4.34 -17.56 36.89
CA TYR A 148 3.75 -18.19 35.69
C TYR A 148 2.26 -18.45 35.85
N ALA A 149 1.82 -19.00 37.00
CA ALA A 149 0.42 -19.27 37.28
C ALA A 149 -0.42 -17.98 37.34
N GLY A 150 0.13 -16.88 37.85
CA GLY A 150 -0.52 -15.56 37.86
C GLY A 150 -0.69 -14.95 36.46
N TRP A 151 0.23 -15.24 35.53
CA TRP A 151 0.20 -14.74 34.15
C TRP A 151 -0.52 -15.66 33.16
N ASP A 152 -0.70 -16.95 33.48
CA ASP A 152 -1.31 -17.90 32.56
C ASP A 152 -2.74 -17.49 32.18
N ALA A 153 -2.93 -17.24 30.88
CA ALA A 153 -4.19 -16.82 30.32
C ALA A 153 -4.87 -17.91 29.48
N ARG A 154 -4.34 -19.15 29.43
CA ARG A 154 -4.82 -20.19 28.50
C ARG A 154 -6.25 -20.59 28.84
N GLN A 155 -6.55 -20.89 30.10
CA GLN A 155 -7.90 -21.27 30.52
C GLN A 155 -8.90 -20.11 30.32
N ARG A 156 -8.51 -18.88 30.67
CA ARG A 156 -9.34 -17.68 30.50
C ARG A 156 -9.59 -17.37 29.02
N GLY A 157 -8.56 -17.51 28.18
CA GLY A 157 -8.63 -17.32 26.73
C GLY A 157 -9.55 -18.35 26.07
N GLN A 158 -9.33 -19.64 26.37
CA GLN A 158 -10.16 -20.73 25.89
C GLN A 158 -11.63 -20.56 26.29
N ALA A 159 -11.92 -20.15 27.52
CA ALA A 159 -13.28 -19.88 27.96
C ALA A 159 -13.95 -18.77 27.14
N LYS A 160 -13.26 -17.63 26.94
CA LYS A 160 -13.77 -16.50 26.14
C LYS A 160 -13.98 -16.87 24.66
N GLU A 161 -13.05 -17.64 24.09
CA GLU A 161 -13.15 -18.11 22.70
C GLU A 161 -14.29 -19.12 22.55
N THR A 162 -14.45 -20.05 23.50
CA THR A 162 -15.57 -21.01 23.51
C THR A 162 -16.91 -20.29 23.60
N GLU A 163 -17.03 -19.29 24.47
CA GLU A 163 -18.23 -18.45 24.59
C GLU A 163 -18.51 -17.68 23.29
N TRP A 164 -17.47 -17.13 22.66
CA TRP A 164 -17.60 -16.49 21.36
C TRP A 164 -18.05 -17.48 20.27
N GLN A 165 -17.47 -18.68 20.25
CA GLN A 165 -17.82 -19.73 19.28
C GLN A 165 -19.29 -20.14 19.42
N GLN A 166 -19.79 -20.30 20.65
CA GLN A 166 -21.21 -20.58 20.88
C GLN A 166 -22.13 -19.47 20.35
N ARG A 167 -21.75 -18.20 20.56
CA ARG A 167 -22.48 -17.06 19.96
C ARG A 167 -22.40 -17.07 18.44
N PHE A 168 -21.25 -17.43 17.88
CA PHE A 168 -21.07 -17.48 16.44
C PHE A 168 -21.82 -18.66 15.80
N ASP A 169 -21.92 -19.81 16.47
CA ASP A 169 -22.72 -20.95 16.04
C ASP A 169 -24.22 -20.59 16.03
N ALA A 170 -24.70 -19.89 17.07
CA ALA A 170 -26.05 -19.36 17.10
C ALA A 170 -26.29 -18.33 15.98
N TYR A 171 -25.32 -17.44 15.72
CA TYR A 171 -25.37 -16.51 14.59
C TYR A 171 -25.40 -17.25 13.24
N ARG A 172 -24.62 -18.32 13.06
CA ARG A 172 -24.61 -19.15 11.87
C ARG A 172 -25.96 -19.82 11.62
N GLN A 173 -26.63 -20.27 12.67
CA GLN A 173 -27.99 -20.83 12.55
C GLN A 173 -29.03 -19.77 12.19
N ALA A 174 -28.94 -18.57 12.78
CA ALA A 174 -29.89 -17.48 12.54
C ALA A 174 -29.66 -16.75 11.21
N HIS A 175 -28.42 -16.66 10.75
CA HIS A 175 -27.99 -15.89 9.58
C HIS A 175 -26.95 -16.67 8.75
N PRO A 176 -27.34 -17.81 8.14
CA PRO A 176 -26.39 -18.72 7.49
C PRO A 176 -25.57 -18.05 6.37
N GLU A 177 -26.21 -17.22 5.54
CA GLU A 177 -25.53 -16.50 4.45
C GLU A 177 -24.52 -15.47 4.96
N LEU A 178 -24.89 -14.68 5.97
CA LEU A 178 -23.98 -13.68 6.55
C LEU A 178 -22.83 -14.31 7.33
N ALA A 179 -23.06 -15.45 7.98
CA ALA A 179 -22.00 -16.19 8.66
C ALA A 179 -21.00 -16.80 7.67
N ALA A 180 -21.49 -17.37 6.56
CA ALA A 180 -20.62 -17.86 5.49
C ALA A 180 -19.80 -16.73 4.86
N GLU A 181 -20.41 -15.56 4.63
CA GLU A 181 -19.69 -14.37 4.16
C GLU A 181 -18.64 -13.88 5.18
N PHE A 182 -18.97 -13.86 6.47
CA PHE A 182 -18.00 -13.52 7.51
C PHE A 182 -16.80 -14.47 7.51
N GLU A 183 -17.03 -15.79 7.50
CA GLU A 183 -15.99 -16.81 7.48
C GLU A 183 -15.10 -16.67 6.23
N ARG A 184 -15.70 -16.52 5.05
CA ARG A 184 -14.98 -16.31 3.79
C ARG A 184 -14.07 -15.10 3.84
N ARG A 185 -14.61 -13.96 4.30
CA ARG A 185 -13.88 -12.69 4.35
C ARG A 185 -12.75 -12.71 5.37
N VAL A 186 -12.97 -13.29 6.55
CA VAL A 186 -11.94 -13.44 7.59
C VAL A 186 -10.83 -14.40 7.13
N ALA A 187 -11.17 -15.45 6.37
CA ALA A 187 -10.19 -16.31 5.72
C ALA A 187 -9.44 -15.62 4.55
N GLY A 188 -9.85 -14.41 4.16
CA GLY A 188 -9.26 -13.66 3.05
C GLY A 188 -9.56 -14.25 1.68
N GLU A 189 -10.54 -15.14 1.56
CA GLU A 189 -10.94 -15.80 0.33
C GLU A 189 -11.81 -14.87 -0.53
N LEU A 190 -11.59 -14.86 -1.85
CA LEU A 190 -12.50 -14.20 -2.79
C LEU A 190 -13.70 -15.11 -3.09
N PRO A 191 -14.84 -14.56 -3.56
CA PRO A 191 -15.95 -15.39 -4.03
C PRO A 191 -15.51 -16.34 -5.15
N ALA A 192 -16.02 -17.58 -5.15
CA ALA A 192 -15.62 -18.60 -6.13
C ALA A 192 -15.84 -18.17 -7.60
N ALA A 193 -16.84 -17.32 -7.85
CA ALA A 193 -17.15 -16.81 -9.19
C ALA A 193 -16.24 -15.64 -9.64
N PHE A 194 -15.42 -15.07 -8.75
CA PHE A 194 -14.67 -13.84 -9.03
C PHE A 194 -13.70 -13.99 -10.21
N ALA A 195 -12.88 -15.05 -10.24
CA ALA A 195 -11.86 -15.24 -11.27
C ALA A 195 -12.47 -15.31 -12.68
N ALA A 196 -13.55 -16.08 -12.85
CA ALA A 196 -14.27 -16.20 -14.12
C ALA A 196 -14.96 -14.88 -14.53
N HIS A 197 -15.54 -14.16 -13.57
CA HIS A 197 -16.13 -12.84 -13.83
C HIS A 197 -15.07 -11.82 -14.27
N ALA A 198 -13.92 -11.79 -13.58
CA ALA A 198 -12.83 -10.88 -13.91
C ALA A 198 -12.20 -11.17 -15.28
N GLU A 199 -12.06 -12.44 -15.66
CA GLU A 199 -11.63 -12.86 -17.00
C GLU A 199 -12.62 -12.42 -18.09
N ASN A 200 -13.92 -12.68 -17.88
CA ASN A 200 -14.96 -12.25 -18.81
C ASN A 200 -14.99 -10.73 -18.98
N TYR A 201 -14.78 -9.97 -17.90
CA TYR A 201 -14.71 -8.53 -17.95
C TYR A 201 -13.52 -8.02 -18.77
N ALA A 202 -12.33 -8.62 -18.63
CA ALA A 202 -11.17 -8.28 -19.47
C ALA A 202 -11.45 -8.55 -20.96
N LEU A 203 -12.09 -9.68 -21.29
CA LEU A 203 -12.53 -9.98 -22.66
C LEU A 203 -13.60 -9.00 -23.16
N GLU A 204 -14.51 -8.56 -22.29
CA GLU A 204 -15.49 -7.53 -22.63
C GLU A 204 -14.80 -6.19 -22.95
N CYS A 205 -13.82 -5.76 -22.14
CA CYS A 205 -12.99 -4.58 -22.42
C CYS A 205 -12.30 -4.71 -23.79
N GLN A 206 -11.75 -5.89 -24.10
CA GLN A 206 -11.10 -6.15 -25.40
C GLN A 206 -12.08 -6.00 -26.57
N ARG A 207 -13.33 -6.44 -26.42
CA ARG A 207 -14.36 -6.29 -27.47
C ARG A 207 -14.87 -4.87 -27.62
N LYS A 208 -15.00 -4.12 -26.52
CA LYS A 208 -15.49 -2.74 -26.54
C LYS A 208 -14.50 -1.78 -27.18
N ALA A 209 -13.20 -2.07 -27.07
CA ALA A 209 -12.12 -1.30 -27.68
C ALA A 209 -12.15 0.21 -27.32
N GLU A 210 -12.57 0.53 -26.11
CA GLU A 210 -12.65 1.92 -25.63
C GLU A 210 -11.26 2.46 -25.27
N SER A 211 -11.09 3.78 -25.46
CA SER A 211 -9.81 4.49 -25.22
C SER A 211 -9.91 5.58 -24.14
N PRO A 212 -10.46 5.30 -22.93
CA PRO A 212 -10.48 6.25 -21.84
C PRO A 212 -9.09 6.39 -21.21
N ALA A 213 -8.95 7.30 -20.24
CA ALA A 213 -7.78 7.29 -19.36
C ALA A 213 -7.78 6.04 -18.48
N THR A 214 -6.61 5.50 -18.12
CA THR A 214 -6.58 4.27 -17.33
C THR A 214 -7.05 4.49 -15.89
N ARG A 215 -7.04 5.73 -15.37
CA ARG A 215 -7.74 6.05 -14.10
C ARG A 215 -9.25 5.85 -14.21
N LYS A 216 -9.83 6.10 -15.38
CA LYS A 216 -11.25 5.85 -15.64
C LYS A 216 -11.50 4.36 -15.88
N ALA A 217 -10.58 3.67 -16.55
CA ALA A 217 -10.61 2.20 -16.62
C ALA A 217 -10.57 1.55 -15.23
N SER A 218 -9.75 2.07 -14.31
CA SER A 218 -9.69 1.64 -12.90
C SER A 218 -11.05 1.77 -12.20
N GLN A 219 -11.73 2.92 -12.35
CA GLN A 219 -13.09 3.10 -11.82
C GLN A 219 -14.07 2.09 -12.41
N ASN A 220 -13.97 1.82 -13.71
CA ASN A 220 -14.84 0.86 -14.37
C ASN A 220 -14.59 -0.57 -13.84
N CYS A 221 -13.36 -0.90 -13.46
CA CYS A 221 -13.04 -2.16 -12.77
C CYS A 221 -13.71 -2.21 -11.39
N LEU A 222 -13.67 -1.12 -10.62
CA LEU A 222 -14.38 -1.01 -9.34
C LEU A 222 -15.90 -1.18 -9.52
N ASP A 223 -16.50 -0.58 -10.55
CA ASP A 223 -17.92 -0.78 -10.88
C ASP A 223 -18.24 -2.23 -11.27
N ALA A 224 -17.31 -2.93 -11.93
CA ALA A 224 -17.50 -4.31 -12.38
C ALA A 224 -17.28 -5.35 -11.26
N TYR A 225 -16.36 -5.08 -10.33
CA TYR A 225 -15.93 -6.02 -9.29
C TYR A 225 -16.56 -5.73 -7.93
N GLY A 226 -16.82 -4.46 -7.60
CA GLY A 226 -17.41 -4.02 -6.34
C GLY A 226 -18.68 -4.78 -5.92
N PRO A 227 -19.65 -5.02 -6.83
CA PRO A 227 -20.86 -5.78 -6.49
C PRO A 227 -20.62 -7.22 -6.02
N LEU A 228 -19.47 -7.82 -6.38
CA LEU A 228 -19.10 -9.18 -5.97
C LEU A 228 -18.25 -9.20 -4.69
N LEU A 229 -17.67 -8.06 -4.29
CA LEU A 229 -16.65 -7.99 -3.26
C LEU A 229 -17.10 -7.08 -2.10
N PRO A 230 -18.02 -7.54 -1.24
CA PRO A 230 -18.45 -6.76 -0.07
C PRO A 230 -17.32 -6.47 0.93
N GLU A 231 -16.18 -7.17 0.83
CA GLU A 231 -14.97 -6.90 1.60
C GLU A 231 -14.13 -5.74 1.10
N LEU A 232 -14.39 -5.17 -0.08
CA LEU A 232 -13.63 -4.02 -0.57
C LEU A 232 -13.86 -2.82 0.35
N MET A 233 -12.77 -2.27 0.90
CA MET A 233 -12.78 -1.06 1.72
C MET A 233 -11.96 0.02 1.02
N GLY A 234 -12.65 0.91 0.33
CA GLY A 234 -12.06 1.94 -0.52
C GLY A 234 -11.71 3.23 0.20
N GLY A 235 -11.00 4.10 -0.51
CA GLY A 235 -10.84 5.49 -0.11
C GLY A 235 -9.87 6.26 -1.00
N SER A 236 -9.70 7.54 -0.69
CA SER A 236 -8.71 8.41 -1.32
C SER A 236 -8.30 9.52 -0.36
N ALA A 237 -7.05 9.96 -0.48
CA ALA A 237 -6.51 11.11 0.23
C ALA A 237 -6.99 12.42 -0.43
N ASP A 238 -8.26 12.77 -0.22
CA ASP A 238 -8.93 13.98 -0.73
C ASP A 238 -8.97 14.14 -2.28
N LEU A 239 -8.66 13.07 -3.01
CA LEU A 239 -8.54 13.09 -4.47
C LEU A 239 -9.53 12.15 -5.16
N ALA A 240 -10.64 11.82 -4.49
CA ALA A 240 -11.58 10.78 -4.94
C ALA A 240 -12.10 11.00 -6.38
N GLY A 241 -12.43 12.25 -6.73
CA GLY A 241 -12.87 12.61 -8.08
C GLY A 241 -11.74 12.63 -9.12
N SER A 242 -10.51 12.93 -8.71
CA SER A 242 -9.33 12.96 -9.59
C SER A 242 -8.78 11.56 -9.83
N ASN A 243 -8.78 10.71 -8.80
CA ASN A 243 -8.31 9.31 -8.87
C ASN A 243 -9.39 8.36 -9.40
N ASN A 244 -10.66 8.77 -9.41
CA ASN A 244 -11.84 7.97 -9.76
C ASN A 244 -11.99 6.69 -8.91
N THR A 245 -11.94 6.83 -7.58
CA THR A 245 -12.08 5.71 -6.63
C THR A 245 -13.50 5.43 -6.17
N ILE A 246 -14.44 6.34 -6.39
CA ILE A 246 -15.84 6.15 -6.02
C ILE A 246 -16.54 5.38 -7.15
N TRP A 247 -17.08 4.21 -6.82
CA TRP A 247 -17.90 3.38 -7.71
C TRP A 247 -19.38 3.43 -7.27
N LYS A 248 -20.31 2.94 -8.09
CA LYS A 248 -21.76 3.12 -7.87
C LYS A 248 -22.28 2.64 -6.50
N GLY A 249 -21.64 1.64 -5.89
CA GLY A 249 -22.00 1.11 -4.57
C GLY A 249 -21.12 1.60 -3.42
N SER A 250 -20.34 2.66 -3.63
CA SER A 250 -19.54 3.28 -2.56
C SER A 250 -20.45 3.99 -1.55
N VAL A 251 -20.31 3.62 -0.28
CA VAL A 251 -21.01 4.23 0.85
C VAL A 251 -19.97 4.70 1.87
N PRO A 252 -19.97 5.98 2.27
CA PRO A 252 -19.00 6.49 3.23
C PRO A 252 -19.13 5.84 4.61
N VAL A 253 -18.01 5.45 5.20
CA VAL A 253 -17.91 5.13 6.62
C VAL A 253 -17.91 6.43 7.41
N SER A 254 -18.82 6.56 8.37
CA SER A 254 -18.93 7.72 9.24
C SER A 254 -19.40 7.32 10.64
N SER A 255 -19.33 8.25 11.59
CA SER A 255 -19.89 8.03 12.94
C SER A 255 -21.42 7.82 12.94
N LYS A 256 -22.13 8.20 11.87
CA LYS A 256 -23.58 8.00 11.72
C LYS A 256 -23.92 6.67 11.04
N ASP A 257 -23.05 6.20 10.16
CA ASP A 257 -23.20 4.95 9.43
C ASP A 257 -21.83 4.28 9.26
N ALA A 258 -21.59 3.27 10.09
CA ALA A 258 -20.35 2.50 10.08
C ALA A 258 -20.40 1.29 9.14
N ALA A 259 -21.52 1.03 8.47
CA ALA A 259 -21.69 -0.10 7.55
C ALA A 259 -21.18 0.20 6.12
N GLY A 260 -20.64 1.40 5.91
CA GLY A 260 -20.05 1.81 4.63
C GLY A 260 -18.81 1.01 4.21
N ASN A 261 -18.35 1.27 3.01
CA ASN A 261 -17.21 0.60 2.35
C ASN A 261 -16.21 1.60 1.73
N TYR A 262 -16.30 2.88 2.12
CA TYR A 262 -15.46 3.94 1.59
C TYR A 262 -15.03 4.93 2.68
N ILE A 263 -13.73 5.23 2.75
CA ILE A 263 -13.14 6.14 3.74
C ILE A 263 -12.65 7.41 3.03
N TYR A 264 -13.12 8.56 3.49
CA TYR A 264 -12.53 9.85 3.14
C TYR A 264 -11.37 10.13 4.08
N TYR A 265 -10.14 9.90 3.62
CA TYR A 265 -8.95 10.03 4.47
C TYR A 265 -8.55 11.49 4.71
N GLY A 266 -8.96 12.42 3.86
CA GLY A 266 -8.39 13.77 3.80
C GLY A 266 -6.95 13.76 3.24
N VAL A 267 -6.26 14.89 3.24
CA VAL A 267 -4.86 15.01 2.75
C VAL A 267 -3.90 14.38 3.75
N ARG A 268 -3.83 13.05 3.74
CA ARG A 268 -3.18 12.20 4.75
C ARG A 268 -2.64 10.92 4.12
N GLU A 269 -1.74 11.03 3.14
CA GLU A 269 -1.27 9.90 2.34
C GLU A 269 -0.57 8.83 3.20
N PHE A 270 0.26 9.26 4.16
CA PHE A 270 1.01 8.35 5.01
C PHE A 270 0.07 7.65 6.00
N GLY A 271 -0.79 8.42 6.66
CA GLY A 271 -1.83 7.93 7.56
C GLY A 271 -2.80 6.98 6.85
N MET A 272 -3.29 7.34 5.66
CA MET A 272 -4.12 6.48 4.80
C MET A 272 -3.45 5.13 4.57
N SER A 273 -2.20 5.15 4.11
CA SER A 273 -1.49 3.92 3.73
C SER A 273 -1.20 3.02 4.94
N ALA A 274 -0.88 3.61 6.10
CA ALA A 274 -0.69 2.86 7.34
C ALA A 274 -2.01 2.31 7.90
N ILE A 275 -3.11 3.08 7.83
CA ILE A 275 -4.45 2.63 8.22
C ILE A 275 -4.90 1.47 7.34
N MET A 276 -4.67 1.54 6.02
CA MET A 276 -4.95 0.43 5.11
C MET A 276 -4.21 -0.84 5.52
N ASN A 277 -2.94 -0.75 5.93
CA ASN A 277 -2.22 -1.90 6.45
C ASN A 277 -2.86 -2.48 7.72
N GLY A 278 -3.33 -1.62 8.63
CA GLY A 278 -4.10 -2.04 9.82
C GLY A 278 -5.40 -2.75 9.47
N ILE A 279 -6.14 -2.24 8.47
CA ILE A 279 -7.37 -2.87 7.96
C ILE A 279 -7.08 -4.25 7.37
N ALA A 280 -6.00 -4.40 6.60
CA ALA A 280 -5.58 -5.69 6.04
C ALA A 280 -5.18 -6.68 7.15
N LEU A 281 -4.39 -6.24 8.13
CA LEU A 281 -3.93 -7.06 9.27
C LEU A 281 -5.10 -7.54 10.16
N HIS A 282 -6.13 -6.71 10.31
CA HIS A 282 -7.33 -7.09 11.07
C HIS A 282 -8.08 -8.26 10.40
N GLY A 283 -8.04 -8.34 9.07
CA GLY A 283 -8.79 -9.34 8.29
C GLY A 283 -10.26 -8.96 8.09
N GLY A 284 -10.92 -9.65 7.15
CA GLY A 284 -12.31 -9.38 6.78
C GLY A 284 -12.51 -8.31 5.69
N PHE A 285 -11.45 -7.60 5.29
CA PHE A 285 -11.49 -6.53 4.29
C PHE A 285 -10.31 -6.60 3.31
N ILE A 286 -10.49 -6.00 2.14
CA ILE A 286 -9.44 -5.75 1.15
C ILE A 286 -9.36 -4.23 0.96
N PRO A 287 -8.37 -3.55 1.57
CA PRO A 287 -8.27 -2.11 1.47
C PRO A 287 -7.71 -1.68 0.12
N TYR A 288 -8.33 -0.65 -0.46
CA TYR A 288 -7.70 0.15 -1.52
C TYR A 288 -7.76 1.63 -1.16
N GLY A 289 -6.71 2.36 -1.54
CA GLY A 289 -6.59 3.80 -1.28
C GLY A 289 -5.82 4.48 -2.37
N ALA A 290 -6.17 5.74 -2.64
CA ALA A 290 -5.63 6.47 -3.77
C ALA A 290 -5.09 7.86 -3.45
N THR A 291 -4.06 8.23 -4.20
CA THR A 291 -3.55 9.59 -4.34
C THR A 291 -2.88 9.73 -5.73
N PHE A 292 -2.24 10.86 -6.04
CA PHE A 292 -1.37 10.96 -7.21
C PHE A 292 -0.07 10.19 -7.01
N LEU A 293 0.50 9.65 -8.08
CA LEU A 293 1.72 8.84 -7.99
C LEU A 293 2.88 9.60 -7.34
N VAL A 294 3.01 10.90 -7.61
CA VAL A 294 4.08 11.71 -7.00
C VAL A 294 3.99 11.70 -5.46
N PHE A 295 2.78 11.66 -4.89
CA PHE A 295 2.56 11.70 -3.45
C PHE A 295 2.69 10.33 -2.77
N MET A 296 2.98 9.26 -3.53
CA MET A 296 3.42 8.00 -2.94
C MET A 296 4.68 8.19 -2.08
N GLU A 297 5.46 9.24 -2.34
CA GLU A 297 6.63 9.63 -1.54
C GLU A 297 6.28 9.96 -0.09
N TYR A 298 5.14 10.64 0.15
CA TYR A 298 4.64 10.91 1.50
C TYR A 298 4.33 9.61 2.25
N ALA A 299 3.84 8.59 1.53
CA ALA A 299 3.43 7.31 2.09
C ALA A 299 4.49 6.20 2.00
N ARG A 300 5.70 6.52 1.55
CA ARG A 300 6.66 5.53 1.03
C ARG A 300 6.96 4.41 2.01
N ASN A 301 7.13 4.75 3.28
CA ASN A 301 7.45 3.75 4.30
C ASN A 301 6.25 2.86 4.64
N ALA A 302 5.00 3.37 4.63
CA ALA A 302 3.81 2.54 4.81
C ALA A 302 3.63 1.54 3.65
N VAL A 303 3.93 1.95 2.40
CA VAL A 303 3.95 1.03 1.25
C VAL A 303 5.00 -0.07 1.45
N ARG A 304 6.20 0.30 1.92
CA ARG A 304 7.26 -0.67 2.24
C ARG A 304 6.82 -1.63 3.35
N MET A 305 6.15 -1.13 4.38
CA MET A 305 5.63 -1.96 5.48
C MET A 305 4.56 -2.95 4.99
N ALA A 306 3.68 -2.56 4.07
CA ALA A 306 2.72 -3.47 3.46
C ALA A 306 3.43 -4.67 2.80
N ALA A 307 4.53 -4.39 2.10
CA ALA A 307 5.33 -5.42 1.43
C ALA A 307 6.06 -6.33 2.43
N ILE A 308 6.67 -5.77 3.48
CA ILE A 308 7.34 -6.53 4.55
C ILE A 308 6.35 -7.44 5.28
N MET A 309 5.17 -6.91 5.60
CA MET A 309 4.13 -7.64 6.31
C MET A 309 3.32 -8.58 5.41
N ARG A 310 3.61 -8.60 4.09
CA ARG A 310 2.92 -9.44 3.09
C ARG A 310 1.41 -9.22 3.05
N GLN A 311 0.98 -7.97 3.21
CA GLN A 311 -0.44 -7.63 3.30
C GLN A 311 -1.02 -7.35 1.92
N ARG A 312 -2.23 -7.86 1.66
CA ARG A 312 -3.02 -7.55 0.47
C ARG A 312 -3.61 -6.14 0.60
N THR A 313 -2.79 -5.16 0.27
CA THR A 313 -3.13 -3.73 0.25
C THR A 313 -3.00 -3.20 -1.18
N ILE A 314 -4.03 -2.54 -1.70
CA ILE A 314 -4.05 -2.04 -3.08
C ILE A 314 -3.87 -0.52 -3.10
N PHE A 315 -2.72 -0.06 -3.56
CA PHE A 315 -2.41 1.36 -3.71
C PHE A 315 -2.73 1.81 -5.15
N VAL A 316 -3.71 2.70 -5.28
CA VAL A 316 -4.15 3.23 -6.57
C VAL A 316 -3.49 4.58 -6.79
N TYR A 317 -2.50 4.63 -7.67
CA TYR A 317 -1.77 5.86 -7.98
C TYR A 317 -2.11 6.34 -9.38
N THR A 318 -2.59 7.58 -9.49
CA THR A 318 -2.98 8.17 -10.78
C THR A 318 -2.07 9.34 -11.15
N HIS A 319 -2.24 9.91 -12.35
CA HIS A 319 -1.42 11.03 -12.85
C HIS A 319 0.06 10.64 -12.85
N ASP A 320 0.36 9.60 -13.62
CA ASP A 320 1.56 8.78 -13.50
C ASP A 320 2.83 9.33 -14.15
N SER A 321 2.75 10.45 -14.87
CA SER A 321 3.85 10.97 -15.69
C SER A 321 3.68 12.45 -16.01
N ILE A 322 4.60 13.00 -16.82
CA ILE A 322 4.44 14.29 -17.52
C ILE A 322 3.13 14.40 -18.32
N GLY A 323 2.46 13.28 -18.62
CA GLY A 323 1.14 13.25 -19.25
C GLY A 323 0.02 13.93 -18.45
N LEU A 324 0.26 14.27 -17.17
CA LEU A 324 -0.67 15.11 -16.42
C LEU A 324 -0.67 16.57 -16.88
N GLY A 325 0.41 17.08 -17.48
CA GLY A 325 0.47 18.43 -18.04
C GLY A 325 0.71 19.53 -17.01
N GLU A 326 -0.22 20.47 -16.92
CA GLU A 326 0.03 21.84 -16.47
C GLU A 326 0.40 22.01 -14.99
N ASP A 327 0.12 21.05 -14.11
CA ASP A 327 0.51 21.13 -12.69
C ASP A 327 2.05 21.11 -12.51
N GLY A 328 2.79 20.67 -13.53
CA GLY A 328 4.23 20.87 -13.63
C GLY A 328 5.08 19.92 -12.77
N PRO A 329 6.39 20.22 -12.63
CA PRO A 329 7.39 19.27 -12.12
C PRO A 329 7.14 18.78 -10.70
N THR A 330 6.45 19.53 -9.85
CA THR A 330 6.12 19.11 -8.49
C THR A 330 5.07 18.00 -8.43
N HIS A 331 4.32 17.81 -9.53
CA HIS A 331 3.25 16.82 -9.62
C HIS A 331 3.57 15.68 -10.57
N GLN A 332 4.55 15.86 -11.46
CA GLN A 332 4.87 14.94 -12.54
C GLN A 332 5.86 13.88 -12.06
N PRO A 333 5.43 12.61 -11.92
CA PRO A 333 6.32 11.54 -11.52
C PRO A 333 7.39 11.27 -12.59
N VAL A 334 8.61 10.97 -12.14
CA VAL A 334 9.76 10.59 -12.97
C VAL A 334 10.39 9.30 -12.42
N GLU A 335 10.82 9.30 -11.17
CA GLU A 335 11.58 8.22 -10.52
C GLU A 335 10.72 7.28 -9.66
N GLN A 336 9.45 7.63 -9.42
CA GLN A 336 8.58 6.93 -8.48
C GLN A 336 8.33 5.48 -8.91
N LEU A 337 8.22 5.21 -10.21
CA LEU A 337 8.11 3.84 -10.74
C LEU A 337 9.35 2.99 -10.44
N ALA A 338 10.55 3.55 -10.62
CA ALA A 338 11.79 2.84 -10.31
C ALA A 338 11.87 2.51 -8.81
N SER A 339 11.47 3.46 -7.95
CA SER A 339 11.40 3.26 -6.51
C SER A 339 10.42 2.15 -6.12
N LEU A 340 9.20 2.15 -6.66
CA LEU A 340 8.21 1.11 -6.39
C LEU A 340 8.69 -0.26 -6.88
N ARG A 341 9.15 -0.37 -8.14
CA ARG A 341 9.64 -1.62 -8.73
C ARG A 341 10.89 -2.19 -8.04
N SER A 342 11.67 -1.34 -7.39
CA SER A 342 12.84 -1.76 -6.60
C SER A 342 12.47 -2.24 -5.18
N THR A 343 11.19 -2.18 -4.80
CA THR A 343 10.73 -2.61 -3.47
C THR A 343 10.46 -4.12 -3.48
N PRO A 344 11.14 -4.91 -2.64
CA PRO A 344 10.86 -6.34 -2.53
C PRO A 344 9.40 -6.62 -2.17
N ASN A 345 8.80 -7.64 -2.79
CA ASN A 345 7.42 -8.08 -2.54
C ASN A 345 6.33 -7.04 -2.82
N LEU A 346 6.59 -6.03 -3.67
CA LEU A 346 5.58 -5.09 -4.15
C LEU A 346 5.37 -5.29 -5.64
N SER A 347 4.15 -5.64 -6.05
CA SER A 347 3.81 -5.70 -7.48
C SER A 347 3.44 -4.32 -8.02
N THR A 348 4.06 -3.90 -9.12
CA THR A 348 3.84 -2.56 -9.69
C THR A 348 3.29 -2.67 -11.12
N TRP A 349 2.00 -2.41 -11.28
CA TRP A 349 1.28 -2.52 -12.55
C TRP A 349 1.09 -1.15 -13.20
N ARG A 350 1.61 -0.96 -14.42
CA ARG A 350 1.39 0.24 -15.27
C ARG A 350 0.69 -0.14 -16.59
N PRO A 351 -0.64 -0.35 -16.56
CA PRO A 351 -1.41 -0.81 -17.71
C PRO A 351 -1.52 0.22 -18.83
N CYS A 352 -1.51 -0.25 -20.08
CA CYS A 352 -1.55 0.58 -21.28
C CYS A 352 -2.97 0.91 -21.80
N ASP A 353 -4.00 0.21 -21.33
CA ASP A 353 -5.39 0.42 -21.75
C ASP A 353 -6.39 -0.17 -20.74
N THR A 354 -7.66 -0.26 -21.15
CA THR A 354 -8.76 -0.83 -20.35
C THR A 354 -8.58 -2.30 -20.03
N VAL A 355 -7.99 -3.08 -20.92
CA VAL A 355 -7.84 -4.53 -20.79
C VAL A 355 -6.73 -4.84 -19.80
N GLU A 356 -5.59 -4.18 -19.93
CA GLU A 356 -4.51 -4.33 -18.94
C GLU A 356 -4.92 -3.80 -17.57
N SER A 357 -5.74 -2.75 -17.50
CA SER A 357 -6.26 -2.22 -16.23
C SER A 357 -7.15 -3.23 -15.51
N ALA A 358 -8.00 -3.96 -16.25
CA ALA A 358 -8.84 -5.03 -15.71
C ALA A 358 -7.99 -6.19 -15.15
N VAL A 359 -6.99 -6.64 -15.91
CA VAL A 359 -6.08 -7.71 -15.47
C VAL A 359 -5.24 -7.29 -14.27
N ALA A 360 -4.76 -6.04 -14.23
CA ALA A 360 -4.01 -5.50 -13.10
C ALA A 360 -4.84 -5.48 -11.80
N TRP A 361 -6.09 -5.02 -11.87
CA TRP A 361 -7.02 -5.06 -10.72
C TRP A 361 -7.31 -6.49 -10.26
N ARG A 362 -7.58 -7.40 -11.20
CA ARG A 362 -7.76 -8.83 -10.88
C ARG A 362 -6.54 -9.39 -10.15
N ALA A 363 -5.34 -9.17 -10.69
CA ALA A 363 -4.10 -9.67 -10.11
C ALA A 363 -3.86 -9.11 -8.69
N ALA A 364 -4.14 -7.82 -8.47
CA ALA A 364 -4.04 -7.19 -7.16
C ALA A 364 -5.02 -7.80 -6.13
N LEU A 365 -6.26 -8.07 -6.54
CA LEU A 365 -7.28 -8.67 -5.68
C LEU A 365 -6.96 -10.13 -5.32
N GLU A 366 -6.42 -10.89 -6.28
CA GLU A 366 -6.02 -12.30 -6.11
C GLU A 366 -4.70 -12.45 -5.32
N ASN A 367 -3.85 -11.42 -5.25
CA ASN A 367 -2.57 -11.49 -4.54
C ASN A 367 -2.73 -11.44 -3.01
N LYS A 368 -2.80 -12.62 -2.37
CA LYS A 368 -2.84 -12.74 -0.90
C LYS A 368 -1.49 -12.56 -0.21
N GLN A 369 -0.38 -12.44 -0.95
CA GLN A 369 0.98 -12.53 -0.40
C GLN A 369 1.76 -11.22 -0.45
N GLY A 370 1.14 -10.15 -0.94
CA GLY A 370 1.77 -8.84 -0.97
C GLY A 370 0.86 -7.73 -1.51
N PRO A 371 1.30 -6.48 -1.36
CA PRO A 371 0.60 -5.32 -1.89
C PRO A 371 0.77 -5.19 -3.40
N ALA A 372 -0.12 -4.40 -3.99
CA ALA A 372 -0.01 -3.97 -5.38
C ALA A 372 -0.09 -2.45 -5.47
N ALA A 373 0.79 -1.85 -6.27
CA ALA A 373 0.69 -0.47 -6.74
C ALA A 373 0.14 -0.48 -8.17
N LEU A 374 -1.04 0.12 -8.37
CA LEU A 374 -1.70 0.25 -9.66
C LEU A 374 -1.50 1.68 -10.19
N ILE A 375 -0.86 1.81 -11.33
CA ILE A 375 -0.38 3.08 -11.88
C ILE A 375 -1.26 3.50 -13.07
N PHE A 376 -1.88 4.67 -13.00
CA PHE A 376 -2.89 5.08 -13.95
C PHE A 376 -2.69 6.49 -14.51
N THR A 377 -3.03 6.66 -15.78
CA THR A 377 -2.86 7.92 -16.51
C THR A 377 -3.95 8.93 -16.20
N ARG A 378 -3.66 10.22 -16.43
CA ARG A 378 -4.68 11.30 -16.45
C ARG A 378 -5.43 11.31 -17.78
N GLN A 379 -4.68 11.12 -18.86
CA GLN A 379 -5.04 11.22 -20.28
C GLN A 379 -5.55 9.90 -20.86
N GLY A 380 -6.38 9.99 -21.90
CA GLY A 380 -6.89 8.84 -22.64
C GLY A 380 -5.79 8.08 -23.38
N LEU A 381 -5.87 6.74 -23.39
CA LEU A 381 -4.92 5.88 -24.07
C LEU A 381 -5.59 5.05 -25.18
N PRO A 382 -4.95 4.89 -26.34
CA PRO A 382 -5.50 4.08 -27.43
C PRO A 382 -5.57 2.60 -27.03
N HIS A 383 -6.72 1.99 -27.29
CA HIS A 383 -6.91 0.55 -27.16
C HIS A 383 -5.92 -0.25 -28.03
N GLN A 384 -5.37 -1.34 -27.48
CA GLN A 384 -4.52 -2.27 -28.22
C GLN A 384 -5.29 -3.54 -28.60
N ASN A 385 -5.28 -3.88 -29.88
CA ASN A 385 -5.90 -5.11 -30.36
C ASN A 385 -5.09 -6.32 -29.90
N ARG A 386 -5.77 -7.31 -29.32
CA ARG A 386 -5.18 -8.56 -28.83
C ARG A 386 -6.03 -9.75 -29.23
N ASP A 387 -5.39 -10.88 -29.49
CA ASP A 387 -6.07 -12.17 -29.47
C ASP A 387 -6.27 -12.68 -28.02
N SER A 388 -6.99 -13.80 -27.86
CA SER A 388 -7.26 -14.38 -26.53
C SER A 388 -6.00 -14.81 -25.78
N ASN A 389 -4.95 -15.26 -26.49
CA ASN A 389 -3.71 -15.69 -25.88
C ASN A 389 -2.93 -14.48 -25.34
N GLN A 390 -2.92 -13.38 -26.08
CA GLN A 390 -2.32 -12.12 -25.66
C GLN A 390 -3.07 -11.51 -24.48
N VAL A 391 -4.41 -11.55 -24.45
CA VAL A 391 -5.19 -11.13 -23.27
C VAL A 391 -4.81 -11.95 -22.04
N ALA A 392 -4.72 -13.28 -22.17
CA ALA A 392 -4.27 -14.14 -21.06
C ALA A 392 -2.82 -13.87 -20.64
N ALA A 393 -1.94 -13.52 -21.60
CA ALA A 393 -0.54 -13.25 -21.34
C ALA A 393 -0.29 -11.95 -20.56
N ILE A 394 -1.25 -11.02 -20.48
CA ILE A 394 -1.13 -9.81 -19.65
C ILE A 394 -0.82 -10.17 -18.19
N ALA A 395 -1.44 -11.24 -17.67
CA ALA A 395 -1.25 -11.70 -16.30
C ALA A 395 0.17 -12.25 -16.04
N ARG A 396 0.98 -12.42 -17.09
CA ARG A 396 2.40 -12.83 -17.01
C ARG A 396 3.35 -11.64 -16.94
N GLY A 397 2.83 -10.43 -16.79
CA GLY A 397 3.59 -9.21 -16.49
C GLY A 397 4.30 -8.56 -17.69
N GLY A 398 4.68 -9.35 -18.69
CA GLY A 398 5.25 -8.87 -19.94
C GLY A 398 5.04 -9.85 -21.09
N TYR A 399 4.57 -9.37 -22.23
CA TYR A 399 4.16 -10.21 -23.35
C TYR A 399 4.34 -9.52 -24.70
N VAL A 400 4.42 -10.33 -25.76
CA VAL A 400 4.53 -9.83 -27.14
C VAL A 400 3.17 -9.33 -27.60
N LEU A 401 3.07 -8.01 -27.84
CA LEU A 401 1.87 -7.35 -28.33
C LEU A 401 1.84 -7.28 -29.87
N HIS A 402 2.99 -6.97 -30.46
CA HIS A 402 3.20 -7.00 -31.91
C HIS A 402 4.45 -7.80 -32.23
N ASP A 403 4.38 -8.63 -33.25
CA ASP A 403 5.48 -9.52 -33.62
C ASP A 403 5.76 -9.52 -35.12
N THR A 404 6.90 -10.10 -35.46
CA THR A 404 7.45 -10.17 -36.82
C THR A 404 7.43 -11.60 -37.35
N ARG A 405 7.66 -11.77 -38.65
CA ARG A 405 7.89 -13.11 -39.23
C ARG A 405 9.36 -13.44 -39.10
N GLY A 406 9.69 -14.40 -38.25
CA GLY A 406 11.08 -14.80 -37.99
C GLY A 406 11.67 -14.06 -36.78
N GLU A 407 12.99 -13.98 -36.72
CA GLU A 407 13.70 -13.25 -35.67
C GLU A 407 13.58 -11.72 -35.92
N PRO A 408 13.18 -10.91 -34.93
CA PRO A 408 13.09 -9.47 -35.10
C PRO A 408 14.48 -8.82 -35.14
N ASP A 409 14.65 -7.78 -35.97
CA ASP A 409 15.86 -6.96 -36.00
C ASP A 409 16.05 -6.23 -34.66
N ALA A 410 14.95 -5.77 -34.05
CA ALA A 410 14.95 -5.10 -32.76
C ALA A 410 13.68 -5.36 -31.94
N ILE A 411 13.78 -5.14 -30.62
CA ILE A 411 12.64 -5.24 -29.70
C ILE A 411 12.41 -3.89 -29.03
N VAL A 412 11.18 -3.39 -29.10
CA VAL A 412 10.73 -2.23 -28.33
C VAL A 412 9.94 -2.69 -27.11
N ILE A 413 10.35 -2.30 -25.92
CA ILE A 413 9.71 -2.63 -24.64
C ILE A 413 9.04 -1.36 -24.12
N ALA A 414 7.75 -1.40 -23.85
CA ALA A 414 7.01 -0.24 -23.38
C ALA A 414 6.00 -0.61 -22.28
N THR A 415 5.55 0.41 -21.54
CA THR A 415 4.53 0.29 -20.48
C THR A 415 3.56 1.44 -20.59
N GLY A 416 2.37 1.30 -19.99
CA GLY A 416 1.44 2.42 -19.82
C GLY A 416 1.16 3.18 -21.11
N SER A 417 1.22 4.50 -21.03
CA SER A 417 0.96 5.42 -22.15
C SER A 417 1.92 5.24 -23.33
N GLU A 418 3.12 4.73 -23.11
CA GLU A 418 4.16 4.64 -24.14
C GLU A 418 3.98 3.41 -25.05
N VAL A 419 3.11 2.45 -24.71
CA VAL A 419 2.81 1.32 -25.61
C VAL A 419 2.23 1.80 -26.94
N GLY A 420 1.33 2.81 -26.91
CA GLY A 420 0.81 3.41 -28.12
C GLY A 420 1.90 4.07 -28.98
N ILE A 421 2.90 4.68 -28.33
CA ILE A 421 4.06 5.31 -28.99
C ILE A 421 4.95 4.23 -29.63
N ALA A 422 5.21 3.13 -28.91
CA ALA A 422 5.98 1.99 -29.42
C ALA A 422 5.33 1.34 -30.64
N MET A 423 3.99 1.20 -30.63
CA MET A 423 3.24 0.66 -31.77
C MET A 423 3.33 1.55 -33.00
N GLN A 424 3.25 2.88 -32.82
CA GLN A 424 3.45 3.84 -33.92
C GLN A 424 4.87 3.75 -34.49
N ALA A 425 5.88 3.66 -33.64
CA ALA A 425 7.27 3.50 -34.07
C ALA A 425 7.49 2.19 -34.84
N ALA A 426 6.92 1.07 -34.37
CA ALA A 426 6.98 -0.21 -35.08
C ALA A 426 6.33 -0.13 -36.47
N GLN A 427 5.19 0.55 -36.60
CA GLN A 427 4.54 0.76 -37.90
C GLN A 427 5.41 1.60 -38.85
N GLN A 428 6.07 2.65 -38.36
CA GLN A 428 6.99 3.47 -39.16
C GLN A 428 8.19 2.63 -39.66
N LEU A 429 8.84 1.89 -38.76
CA LEU A 429 10.01 1.06 -39.06
C LEU A 429 9.68 -0.10 -39.99
N GLN A 430 8.48 -0.69 -39.86
CA GLN A 430 8.00 -1.71 -40.79
C GLN A 430 7.88 -1.17 -42.22
N GLY A 431 7.46 0.09 -42.39
CA GLY A 431 7.43 0.77 -43.70
C GLY A 431 8.81 0.92 -44.34
N GLU A 432 9.88 0.82 -43.54
CA GLU A 432 11.28 0.88 -43.97
C GLU A 432 11.92 -0.51 -44.12
N GLY A 433 11.16 -1.58 -43.87
CA GLY A 433 11.63 -2.95 -43.94
C GLY A 433 12.38 -3.45 -42.71
N ILE A 434 12.32 -2.72 -41.58
CA ILE A 434 12.90 -3.14 -40.30
C ILE A 434 11.84 -3.92 -39.50
N ALA A 435 12.15 -5.16 -39.17
CA ALA A 435 11.29 -6.05 -38.40
C ALA A 435 11.43 -5.75 -36.90
N VAL A 436 10.43 -5.08 -36.32
CA VAL A 436 10.39 -4.75 -34.89
C VAL A 436 9.31 -5.53 -34.15
N ARG A 437 9.70 -6.16 -33.04
CA ARG A 437 8.76 -6.70 -32.05
C ARG A 437 8.42 -5.64 -31.00
N VAL A 438 7.15 -5.54 -30.60
CA VAL A 438 6.71 -4.71 -29.47
C VAL A 438 6.29 -5.59 -28.30
N VAL A 439 6.90 -5.35 -27.14
CA VAL A 439 6.57 -5.99 -25.87
C VAL A 439 5.88 -4.98 -24.97
N SER A 440 4.65 -5.30 -24.53
CA SER A 440 4.01 -4.59 -23.42
C SER A 440 4.48 -5.23 -22.11
N MET A 441 4.95 -4.42 -21.17
CA MET A 441 5.51 -4.85 -19.88
C MET A 441 4.77 -4.20 -18.70
N PRO A 442 3.46 -4.46 -18.52
CA PRO A 442 2.67 -3.79 -17.49
C PRO A 442 3.20 -4.05 -16.07
N CYS A 443 3.83 -5.20 -15.78
CA CYS A 443 4.29 -5.53 -14.43
C CYS A 443 5.61 -6.31 -14.46
N THR A 444 6.70 -5.62 -14.14
CA THR A 444 8.06 -6.18 -14.27
C THR A 444 8.37 -7.28 -13.27
N ASP A 445 7.90 -7.18 -12.03
CA ASP A 445 8.13 -8.21 -11.01
C ASP A 445 7.42 -9.53 -11.37
N VAL A 446 6.21 -9.45 -11.90
CA VAL A 446 5.47 -10.63 -12.39
C VAL A 446 6.16 -11.25 -13.61
N PHE A 447 6.70 -10.43 -14.52
CA PHE A 447 7.49 -10.93 -15.65
C PHE A 447 8.78 -11.62 -15.20
N ASP A 448 9.51 -11.01 -14.27
CA ASP A 448 10.76 -11.57 -13.75
C ASP A 448 10.55 -12.91 -13.03
N ALA A 449 9.38 -13.09 -12.40
CA ALA A 449 8.98 -14.33 -11.73
C ALA A 449 8.59 -15.45 -12.70
N GLN A 450 8.45 -15.18 -13.99
CA GLN A 450 8.16 -16.22 -14.99
C GLN A 450 9.38 -17.13 -15.19
N ASP A 451 9.12 -18.34 -15.65
CA ASP A 451 10.17 -19.28 -16.02
C ASP A 451 11.07 -18.71 -17.15
N ALA A 452 12.31 -19.19 -17.23
CA ALA A 452 13.27 -18.71 -18.22
C ALA A 452 12.77 -18.90 -19.67
N THR A 453 12.09 -20.01 -19.96
CA THR A 453 11.55 -20.31 -21.29
C THR A 453 10.58 -19.21 -21.74
N TYR A 454 9.69 -18.75 -20.88
CA TYR A 454 8.78 -17.67 -21.22
C TYR A 454 9.50 -16.33 -21.37
N ARG A 455 10.40 -15.99 -20.44
CA ARG A 455 11.16 -14.73 -20.51
C ARG A 455 11.97 -14.64 -21.79
N ASP A 456 12.60 -15.74 -22.20
CA ASP A 456 13.36 -15.83 -23.45
C ASP A 456 12.44 -15.85 -24.68
N ALA A 457 11.24 -16.40 -24.59
CA ALA A 457 10.26 -16.32 -25.68
C ALA A 457 9.78 -14.88 -25.95
N VAL A 458 9.68 -14.05 -24.90
CA VAL A 458 9.30 -12.63 -25.01
C VAL A 458 10.48 -11.75 -25.37
N LEU A 459 11.62 -11.92 -24.68
CA LEU A 459 12.87 -11.17 -24.86
C LEU A 459 14.05 -12.11 -25.21
N PRO A 460 14.10 -12.65 -26.44
CA PRO A 460 15.14 -13.58 -26.86
C PRO A 460 16.56 -13.03 -26.58
N PRO A 461 17.43 -13.79 -25.89
CA PRO A 461 18.73 -13.29 -25.44
C PRO A 461 19.67 -12.92 -26.60
N GLN A 462 19.47 -13.50 -27.78
CA GLN A 462 20.24 -13.19 -28.98
C GLN A 462 19.87 -11.84 -29.62
N VAL A 463 18.66 -11.33 -29.39
CA VAL A 463 18.22 -10.02 -29.92
C VAL A 463 18.59 -8.94 -28.92
N ARG A 464 19.78 -8.36 -29.10
CA ARG A 464 20.37 -7.34 -28.20
C ARG A 464 19.99 -5.90 -28.56
N ALA A 465 19.55 -5.64 -29.79
CA ALA A 465 18.99 -4.35 -30.20
C ALA A 465 17.62 -4.14 -29.53
N ARG A 466 17.66 -3.55 -28.33
CA ARG A 466 16.47 -3.34 -27.49
C ARG A 466 16.31 -1.86 -27.18
N VAL A 467 15.10 -1.35 -27.34
CA VAL A 467 14.74 0.02 -26.97
C VAL A 467 13.62 -0.02 -25.94
N ALA A 468 13.85 0.53 -24.75
CA ALA A 468 12.79 0.74 -23.78
C ALA A 468 12.17 2.13 -23.94
N VAL A 469 10.86 2.25 -23.76
CA VAL A 469 10.12 3.52 -23.89
C VAL A 469 9.19 3.67 -22.69
N GLU A 470 9.48 4.64 -21.82
CA GLU A 470 8.66 4.93 -20.65
C GLU A 470 8.85 6.40 -20.23
N ALA A 471 7.77 7.11 -19.94
CA ALA A 471 7.82 8.47 -19.39
C ALA A 471 8.20 8.46 -17.90
N SER A 472 9.37 7.89 -17.60
CA SER A 472 9.98 7.71 -16.28
C SER A 472 11.51 7.77 -16.38
N HIS A 473 12.19 7.73 -15.24
CA HIS A 473 13.65 7.75 -15.19
C HIS A 473 14.28 6.57 -15.96
N VAL A 474 15.19 6.88 -16.88
CA VAL A 474 15.75 5.91 -17.85
C VAL A 474 16.53 4.74 -17.23
N ASP A 475 17.19 4.94 -16.09
CA ASP A 475 18.15 3.96 -15.56
C ASP A 475 17.55 2.61 -15.19
N TYR A 476 16.29 2.58 -14.75
CA TYR A 476 15.61 1.32 -14.40
C TYR A 476 15.62 0.32 -15.57
N TRP A 477 15.48 0.83 -16.80
CA TRP A 477 15.34 0.01 -18.00
C TRP A 477 16.61 -0.71 -18.44
N ARG A 478 17.78 -0.31 -17.91
CA ARG A 478 19.06 -1.01 -18.17
C ARG A 478 19.00 -2.49 -17.82
N LYS A 479 18.13 -2.88 -16.87
CA LYS A 479 17.83 -4.28 -16.55
C LYS A 479 17.36 -5.11 -17.75
N TYR A 480 16.58 -4.54 -18.67
CA TYR A 480 15.95 -5.26 -19.78
C TYR A 480 16.62 -5.01 -21.14
N VAL A 481 17.19 -3.81 -21.33
CA VAL A 481 17.87 -3.44 -22.59
C VAL A 481 19.38 -3.71 -22.56
N GLY A 482 19.95 -3.96 -21.39
CA GLY A 482 21.39 -4.20 -21.22
C GLY A 482 22.25 -2.98 -21.55
N LEU A 483 23.52 -3.25 -21.87
CA LEU A 483 24.51 -2.23 -22.22
C LEU A 483 24.46 -1.82 -23.70
N ASP A 484 23.90 -2.67 -24.57
CA ASP A 484 23.85 -2.43 -26.01
C ASP A 484 22.56 -1.74 -26.44
N GLY A 485 21.53 -1.76 -25.61
CA GLY A 485 20.25 -1.16 -25.92
C GLY A 485 20.17 0.34 -25.61
N ALA A 486 19.04 0.94 -25.99
CA ALA A 486 18.71 2.33 -25.76
C ALA A 486 17.45 2.49 -24.89
N VAL A 487 17.27 3.67 -24.31
CA VAL A 487 16.09 4.02 -23.53
C VAL A 487 15.61 5.40 -23.96
N VAL A 488 14.33 5.50 -24.30
CA VAL A 488 13.60 6.76 -24.55
C VAL A 488 12.74 7.03 -23.31
N GLY A 489 13.12 8.04 -22.53
CA GLY A 489 12.47 8.36 -21.26
C GLY A 489 13.06 9.60 -20.62
N MET A 490 12.72 9.84 -19.35
CA MET A 490 13.07 11.06 -18.62
C MET A 490 14.47 11.01 -18.01
N GLN A 491 15.19 12.14 -18.06
CA GLN A 491 16.52 12.34 -17.43
C GLN A 491 16.58 13.60 -16.55
N SER A 492 15.45 14.30 -16.41
CA SER A 492 15.27 15.50 -15.60
C SER A 492 13.89 15.46 -14.97
N PHE A 493 13.60 16.42 -14.08
CA PHE A 493 12.22 16.73 -13.75
C PHE A 493 11.47 17.23 -14.99
N GLY A 494 10.13 17.24 -14.90
CA GLY A 494 9.27 17.73 -15.96
C GLY A 494 9.13 19.26 -15.98
N GLU A 495 8.12 19.77 -16.68
CA GLU A 495 7.86 21.20 -16.87
C GLU A 495 6.36 21.49 -16.84
N SER A 496 5.95 22.72 -16.54
CA SER A 496 4.54 23.13 -16.60
C SER A 496 4.16 23.52 -18.03
N ALA A 497 3.52 22.61 -18.76
CA ALA A 497 2.98 22.85 -20.10
C ALA A 497 1.88 21.82 -20.44
N PRO A 498 1.11 22.01 -21.53
CA PRO A 498 0.20 20.97 -22.02
C PRO A 498 0.93 19.65 -22.30
N ALA A 499 0.32 18.53 -21.93
CA ALA A 499 0.96 17.20 -22.00
C ALA A 499 1.59 16.88 -23.37
N ALA A 500 0.90 17.18 -24.47
CA ALA A 500 1.43 16.94 -25.82
C ALA A 500 2.74 17.71 -26.10
N ALA A 501 2.84 18.95 -25.61
CA ALA A 501 4.06 19.74 -25.74
C ALA A 501 5.20 19.18 -24.88
N LEU A 502 4.87 18.60 -23.71
CA LEU A 502 5.86 17.95 -22.85
C LEU A 502 6.43 16.67 -23.49
N PHE A 503 5.58 15.80 -24.04
CA PHE A 503 6.04 14.59 -24.75
C PHE A 503 6.96 14.93 -25.94
N GLU A 504 6.65 16.00 -26.69
CA GLU A 504 7.52 16.50 -27.75
C GLU A 504 8.83 17.07 -27.19
N HIS A 505 8.75 17.91 -26.15
CA HIS A 505 9.91 18.58 -25.55
C HIS A 505 10.93 17.58 -24.98
N PHE A 506 10.46 16.54 -24.31
CA PHE A 506 11.31 15.48 -23.72
C PHE A 506 11.66 14.36 -24.72
N ASP A 507 11.34 14.54 -26.00
CA ASP A 507 11.63 13.59 -27.09
C ASP A 507 11.09 12.17 -26.81
N ILE A 508 9.93 12.06 -26.16
CA ILE A 508 9.23 10.79 -25.92
C ILE A 508 8.17 10.65 -27.01
N THR A 509 8.65 10.39 -28.23
CA THR A 509 7.83 10.35 -29.45
C THR A 509 8.10 9.09 -30.27
N ALA A 510 7.19 8.73 -31.18
CA ALA A 510 7.40 7.58 -32.06
C ALA A 510 8.65 7.74 -32.93
N ASN A 511 8.96 8.98 -33.35
CA ASN A 511 10.15 9.32 -34.12
C ASN A 511 11.44 9.10 -33.31
N ALA A 512 11.45 9.47 -32.03
CA ALA A 512 12.58 9.24 -31.14
C ALA A 512 12.85 7.74 -30.95
N VAL A 513 11.79 6.95 -30.75
CA VAL A 513 11.87 5.49 -30.66
C VAL A 513 12.40 4.89 -31.96
N ALA A 514 11.87 5.30 -33.11
CA ALA A 514 12.35 4.83 -34.41
C ALA A 514 13.81 5.21 -34.66
N LYS A 515 14.21 6.43 -34.30
CA LYS A 515 15.61 6.88 -34.36
C LYS A 515 16.52 6.04 -33.46
N ALA A 516 16.08 5.73 -32.24
CA ALA A 516 16.82 4.89 -31.31
C ALA A 516 17.01 3.47 -31.89
N VAL A 517 15.96 2.85 -32.44
CA VAL A 517 16.06 1.53 -33.09
C VAL A 517 17.07 1.56 -34.23
N ARG A 518 16.98 2.53 -35.14
CA ARG A 518 17.93 2.67 -36.27
C ARG A 518 19.37 2.88 -35.81
N GLY A 519 19.59 3.47 -34.64
CA GLY A 519 20.93 3.64 -34.09
C GLY A 519 21.57 2.37 -33.54
N LEU A 520 20.80 1.29 -33.35
CA LEU A 520 21.26 0.01 -32.83
C LEU A 520 21.50 -1.06 -33.92
N LEU A 521 21.05 -0.80 -35.15
CA LEU A 521 21.20 -1.66 -36.33
C LEU A 521 22.31 -1.12 -37.23
#